data_AF-E2BJ68-F1
#
_entry.id   AF-E2BJ68-F1
#
_cell.length_a   1.000
_cell.length_b   1.000
_cell.length_c   1.000
_cell.angle_alpha   90.00
_cell.angle_beta   90.00
_cell.angle_gamma   90.00
#
_symmetry.space_group_name_H-M   'P 1'
#
loop_
_entity.id
_entity.type
_entity.pdbx_description
1 polymer ?
#
loop_
_entity_poly.entity_id
_entity_poly.type
_entity_poly.pdbx_seq_one_letter_code
_entity_poly.pdbx_strand_id
1 'polypeptide(L)'
;MMLTKPLMIFLLLVNVQLRETRGYVRLVEPSSRSRIWMKNFPEETKSDEADLNCGGPNAQYDKNYGKCGECGDDYSLARPRPNENGGTYGKGMISRAYIAASVIGVVIDILGYHQGHFDFDVCPLSTDEQLETNVCFYKHHLTLADSSNHVLNFTSTQWRTSIYVRLQLPQNLTCKHCVFRMHFRSKDSDLDDNELVMNNLFGLSPTWRNCADIAILKAISTDRGNLLRRLQLDQYESEQSNSSN
;
A
#
# COMPACT_ATOMS: atom_id res chain seq x y z
N MET A 1 -29.11 -48.72 13.83
CA MET A 1 -28.95 -47.65 12.81
C MET A 1 -29.08 -46.26 13.45
N MET A 2 -28.10 -45.77 14.22
CA MET A 2 -28.17 -44.41 14.82
C MET A 2 -26.82 -43.68 14.97
N LEU A 3 -25.72 -44.17 14.37
CA LEU A 3 -24.38 -43.55 14.52
C LEU A 3 -23.87 -42.77 13.31
N THR A 4 -24.61 -42.70 12.20
CA THR A 4 -24.12 -42.04 10.98
C THR A 4 -24.36 -40.53 10.94
N LYS A 5 -25.36 -40.04 11.69
CA LYS A 5 -25.73 -38.60 11.73
C LYS A 5 -24.73 -37.70 12.49
N PRO A 6 -24.23 -38.06 13.71
CA PRO A 6 -23.28 -37.18 14.41
C PRO A 6 -21.90 -37.15 13.72
N LEU A 7 -21.51 -38.23 13.04
CA LEU A 7 -20.26 -38.30 12.28
C LEU A 7 -20.30 -37.40 11.04
N MET A 8 -21.44 -37.33 10.33
CA MET A 8 -21.63 -36.40 9.21
C MET A 8 -21.59 -34.93 9.65
N ILE A 9 -22.18 -34.60 10.81
CA ILE A 9 -22.15 -33.22 11.35
C ILE A 9 -20.72 -32.82 11.72
N PHE A 10 -19.94 -33.72 12.34
CA PHE A 10 -18.54 -33.47 12.64
C PHE A 10 -17.68 -33.28 11.37
N LEU A 11 -17.91 -34.09 10.33
CA LEU A 11 -17.25 -33.93 9.03
C LEU A 11 -17.64 -32.64 8.29
N LEU A 12 -18.88 -32.16 8.44
CA LEU A 12 -19.32 -30.86 7.90
C LEU A 12 -18.71 -29.67 8.65
N LEU A 13 -18.54 -29.78 9.98
CA LEU A 13 -17.89 -28.74 10.78
C LEU A 13 -16.37 -28.66 10.56
N VAL A 14 -15.70 -29.77 10.27
CA VAL A 14 -14.27 -29.81 9.94
C VAL A 14 -13.97 -29.28 8.53
N ASN A 15 -14.97 -29.21 7.64
CA ASN A 15 -14.84 -28.63 6.29
C ASN A 15 -15.25 -27.16 6.20
N VAL A 16 -15.50 -26.47 7.33
CA VAL A 16 -15.39 -25.01 7.34
C VAL A 16 -13.90 -24.70 7.20
N GLN A 17 -13.42 -24.75 5.96
CA GLN A 17 -12.22 -24.04 5.59
C GLN A 17 -12.49 -22.60 6.01
N LEU A 18 -11.78 -22.14 7.04
CA LEU A 18 -11.54 -20.72 7.24
C LEU A 18 -10.85 -20.25 5.96
N ARG A 19 -11.65 -19.90 4.95
CA ARG A 19 -11.21 -19.06 3.86
C ARG A 19 -10.99 -17.72 4.53
N GLU A 20 -9.83 -17.54 5.14
CA GLU A 20 -9.36 -16.20 5.42
C GLU A 20 -9.39 -15.50 4.06
N THR A 21 -10.30 -14.54 3.90
CA THR A 21 -10.37 -13.65 2.75
C THR A 21 -9.16 -12.72 2.86
N ARG A 22 -7.99 -13.31 2.65
CA ARG A 22 -6.68 -12.66 2.53
C ARG A 22 -6.61 -12.03 1.17
N GLY A 23 -7.49 -11.08 0.94
CA GLY A 23 -7.23 -10.10 -0.09
C GLY A 23 -6.17 -9.15 0.45
N TYR A 24 -5.13 -8.92 -0.35
CA TYR A 24 -4.04 -8.03 0.05
C TYR A 24 -3.79 -6.95 -0.99
N VAL A 25 -3.31 -5.80 -0.53
CA VAL A 25 -2.91 -4.72 -1.42
C VAL A 25 -1.48 -4.33 -1.08
N ARG A 26 -0.59 -4.39 -2.07
CA ARG A 26 0.84 -4.06 -1.88
C ARG A 26 1.38 -3.14 -2.96
N LEU A 27 2.17 -2.17 -2.52
CA LEU A 27 2.94 -1.26 -3.36
C LEU A 27 4.20 -1.97 -3.88
N VAL A 28 4.26 -2.16 -5.19
CA VAL A 28 5.36 -2.84 -5.90
C VAL A 28 6.40 -1.84 -6.37
N GLU A 29 5.94 -0.70 -6.89
CA GLU A 29 6.80 0.33 -7.49
C GLU A 29 6.22 1.72 -7.13
N PRO A 30 6.96 2.62 -6.46
CA PRO A 30 8.27 2.41 -5.84
C PRO A 30 8.22 1.31 -4.79
N SER A 31 9.27 0.47 -4.74
CA SER A 31 9.29 -0.68 -3.84
C SER A 31 9.10 -0.23 -2.39
N SER A 32 8.09 -0.80 -1.72
CA SER A 32 7.80 -0.53 -0.32
C SER A 32 8.91 -1.00 0.62
N ARG A 33 8.94 -0.46 1.84
CA ARG A 33 9.91 -0.79 2.90
C ARG A 33 9.97 -2.29 3.20
N SER A 34 8.83 -2.92 3.49
CA SER A 34 8.75 -4.38 3.65
C SER A 34 9.34 -5.11 2.44
N ARG A 35 9.03 -4.66 1.22
CA ARG A 35 9.51 -5.32 0.00
C ARG A 35 11.00 -5.23 -0.22
N ILE A 36 11.58 -4.05 -0.01
CA ILE A 36 13.04 -3.89 -0.08
C ILE A 36 13.71 -4.74 1.00
N TRP A 37 13.16 -4.72 2.22
CA TRP A 37 13.69 -5.51 3.32
C TRP A 37 13.72 -7.00 2.97
N MET A 38 12.61 -7.55 2.48
CA MET A 38 12.51 -8.96 2.09
C MET A 38 13.51 -9.34 1.01
N LYS A 39 13.72 -8.47 0.02
CA LYS A 39 14.70 -8.68 -1.05
C LYS A 39 16.14 -8.71 -0.54
N ASN A 40 16.47 -7.87 0.44
CA ASN A 40 17.84 -7.73 0.96
C ASN A 40 18.14 -8.67 2.15
N PHE A 41 17.11 -9.10 2.89
CA PHE A 41 17.21 -9.92 4.10
C PHE A 41 16.19 -11.08 4.09
N PRO A 42 16.27 -11.99 3.09
CA PRO A 42 15.27 -13.05 2.91
C PRO A 42 15.21 -14.03 4.10
N GLU A 43 16.33 -14.26 4.79
CA GLU A 43 16.39 -15.16 5.96
C GLU A 43 15.76 -14.56 7.22
N GLU A 44 15.62 -13.24 7.30
CA GLU A 44 15.06 -12.52 8.45
C GLU A 44 13.56 -12.21 8.28
N THR A 45 13.01 -12.52 7.11
CA THR A 45 11.66 -12.15 6.75
C THR A 45 10.63 -13.04 7.45
N LYS A 46 9.87 -12.44 8.37
CA LYS A 46 8.71 -13.10 9.02
C LYS A 46 7.37 -12.44 8.69
N SER A 47 7.37 -11.28 8.03
CA SER A 47 6.18 -10.49 7.73
C SER A 47 5.84 -10.57 6.25
N ASP A 48 4.56 -10.70 5.92
CA ASP A 48 4.09 -10.53 4.54
C ASP A 48 4.02 -9.02 4.22
N GLU A 49 4.55 -8.60 3.06
CA GLU A 49 4.43 -7.22 2.54
C GLU A 49 2.98 -6.80 2.38
N ALA A 50 2.11 -7.78 2.19
CA ALA A 50 0.71 -7.62 1.88
C ALA A 50 -0.17 -7.53 3.16
N ASP A 51 0.39 -7.83 4.34
CA ASP A 51 -0.28 -7.77 5.66
C ASP A 51 -0.26 -6.35 6.30
N LEU A 52 0.07 -5.30 5.54
CA LEU A 52 0.07 -3.91 6.04
C LEU A 52 -1.34 -3.29 6.05
N ASN A 53 -2.25 -3.99 6.71
CA ASN A 53 -3.68 -3.73 6.81
C ASN A 53 -4.10 -3.09 8.15
N CYS A 54 -3.23 -2.27 8.74
CA CYS A 54 -3.46 -1.59 10.00
C CYS A 54 -3.59 -2.53 11.23
N GLY A 55 -3.04 -3.75 11.14
CA GLY A 55 -3.21 -4.81 12.14
C GLY A 55 -4.51 -5.61 12.00
N GLY A 56 -5.26 -5.39 10.91
CA GLY A 56 -6.54 -6.01 10.63
C GLY A 56 -7.74 -5.20 11.16
N PRO A 57 -8.96 -5.47 10.67
CA PRO A 57 -10.15 -4.65 10.97
C PRO A 57 -10.47 -4.55 12.48
N ASN A 58 -10.35 -5.66 13.22
CA ASN A 58 -10.57 -5.66 14.67
C ASN A 58 -9.54 -4.78 15.41
N ALA A 59 -8.25 -4.87 15.06
CA ALA A 59 -7.25 -4.01 15.66
C ALA A 59 -7.52 -2.54 15.30
N GLN A 60 -7.76 -2.24 14.03
CA GLN A 60 -8.00 -0.88 13.55
C GLN A 60 -9.22 -0.24 14.21
N TYR A 61 -10.38 -0.89 14.18
CA TYR A 61 -11.64 -0.27 14.56
C TYR A 61 -12.03 -0.50 16.02
N ASP A 62 -11.93 -1.73 16.52
CA ASP A 62 -12.38 -2.06 17.87
C ASP A 62 -11.39 -1.62 18.94
N LYS A 63 -10.08 -1.71 18.65
CA LYS A 63 -9.01 -1.38 19.62
C LYS A 63 -8.41 0.00 19.38
N ASN A 64 -8.21 0.37 18.12
CA ASN A 64 -7.52 1.60 17.75
C ASN A 64 -8.46 2.74 17.31
N TYR A 65 -9.78 2.57 17.45
CA TYR A 65 -10.79 3.61 17.16
C TYR A 65 -10.68 4.18 15.73
N GLY A 66 -10.48 3.29 14.75
CA GLY A 66 -10.32 3.60 13.33
C GLY A 66 -8.91 4.06 12.94
N LYS A 67 -7.97 4.17 13.89
CA LYS A 67 -6.61 4.63 13.61
C LYS A 67 -5.75 3.52 13.03
N CYS A 68 -4.84 3.94 12.15
CA CYS A 68 -3.88 3.08 11.46
C CYS A 68 -2.50 3.73 11.54
N GLY A 69 -1.44 2.92 11.66
CA GLY A 69 -0.07 3.39 11.56
C GLY A 69 0.17 4.14 10.25
N GLU A 70 1.13 5.07 10.27
CA GLU A 70 1.44 5.91 9.12
C GLU A 70 1.77 5.09 7.86
N CYS A 71 2.38 3.92 8.06
CA CYS A 71 2.83 3.00 7.02
C CYS A 71 2.19 1.59 7.09
N GLY A 72 0.99 1.49 7.67
CA GLY A 72 0.15 0.29 7.60
C GLY A 72 0.31 -0.72 8.74
N ASP A 73 1.21 -0.45 9.69
CA ASP A 73 1.32 -1.23 10.92
C ASP A 73 0.10 -1.01 11.85
N ASP A 74 -0.10 -1.94 12.79
CA ASP A 74 -1.04 -1.78 13.91
C ASP A 74 -0.73 -0.48 14.68
N TYR A 75 -1.73 0.38 14.80
CA TYR A 75 -1.59 1.68 15.46
C TYR A 75 -1.21 1.57 16.95
N SER A 76 -1.52 0.46 17.62
CA SER A 76 -1.18 0.24 19.03
C SER A 76 0.33 0.07 19.28
N LEU A 77 1.11 -0.26 18.24
CA LEU A 77 2.56 -0.38 18.34
C LEU A 77 3.20 0.99 18.60
N ALA A 78 4.26 1.01 19.41
CA ALA A 78 5.05 2.20 19.67
C ALA A 78 5.77 2.68 18.39
N ARG A 79 5.93 3.99 18.24
CA ARG A 79 6.71 4.58 17.15
C ARG A 79 8.22 4.57 17.46
N PRO A 80 9.10 4.35 16.46
CA PRO A 80 8.78 3.97 15.10
C PRO A 80 8.26 2.53 15.03
N ARG A 81 7.10 2.36 14.38
CA ARG A 81 6.55 1.03 14.07
C ARG A 81 7.41 0.34 13.01
N PRO A 82 7.28 -0.99 12.79
CA PRO A 82 8.16 -1.72 11.89
C PRO A 82 8.33 -1.10 10.49
N ASN A 83 7.25 -0.56 9.89
CA ASN A 83 7.30 0.07 8.56
C ASN A 83 7.49 1.58 8.58
N GLU A 84 7.68 2.19 9.75
CA GLU A 84 7.95 3.63 9.86
C GLU A 84 9.44 3.93 9.74
N ASN A 85 9.80 5.18 9.46
CA ASN A 85 11.21 5.58 9.38
C ASN A 85 11.93 5.30 10.72
N GLY A 86 13.08 4.65 10.68
CA GLY A 86 13.80 4.16 11.85
C GLY A 86 13.32 2.80 12.38
N GLY A 87 12.20 2.27 11.89
CA GLY A 87 11.67 0.95 12.23
C GLY A 87 12.53 -0.20 11.69
N THR A 88 12.07 -1.44 11.88
CA THR A 88 12.75 -2.63 11.37
C THR A 88 12.93 -2.58 9.85
N TYR A 89 11.88 -2.19 9.12
CA TYR A 89 11.86 -2.16 7.66
C TYR A 89 12.12 -0.77 7.07
N GLY A 90 11.89 0.30 7.85
CA GLY A 90 12.18 1.68 7.45
C GLY A 90 13.63 2.10 7.71
N LYS A 91 14.57 1.52 6.96
CA LYS A 91 16.02 1.84 7.07
C LYS A 91 16.51 2.97 6.16
N GLY A 92 15.61 3.73 5.55
CA GLY A 92 15.95 4.84 4.65
C GLY A 92 16.55 4.39 3.31
N MET A 93 16.30 3.15 2.89
CA MET A 93 16.79 2.63 1.61
C MET A 93 15.99 3.23 0.46
N ILE A 94 16.58 4.19 -0.26
CA ILE A 94 15.95 4.86 -1.40
C ILE A 94 15.66 3.84 -2.52
N SER A 95 14.38 3.48 -2.70
CA SER A 95 13.93 2.56 -3.74
C SER A 95 13.90 3.21 -5.12
N ARG A 96 13.73 4.53 -5.15
CA ARG A 96 13.61 5.29 -6.39
C ARG A 96 14.00 6.76 -6.26
N ALA A 97 14.60 7.30 -7.30
CA ALA A 97 14.78 8.73 -7.48
C ALA A 97 13.92 9.24 -8.64
N TYR A 98 13.21 10.35 -8.40
CA TYR A 98 12.39 11.03 -9.40
C TYR A 98 12.85 12.47 -9.61
N ILE A 99 12.33 13.11 -10.65
CA ILE A 99 12.55 14.52 -10.94
C ILE A 99 11.31 15.30 -10.48
N ALA A 100 11.49 16.42 -9.78
CA ALA A 100 10.39 17.30 -9.40
C ALA A 100 9.56 17.69 -10.63
N ALA A 101 8.25 17.84 -10.44
CA ALA A 101 7.27 18.07 -11.51
C ALA A 101 7.14 16.96 -12.57
N SER A 102 7.81 15.81 -12.45
CA SER A 102 7.60 14.70 -13.40
C SER A 102 6.32 13.95 -13.13
N VAL A 103 5.75 13.35 -14.17
CA VAL A 103 4.79 12.25 -14.03
C VAL A 103 5.57 10.98 -13.69
N ILE A 104 5.12 10.24 -12.69
CA ILE A 104 5.74 9.00 -12.22
C ILE A 104 4.80 7.82 -12.41
N GLY A 105 5.39 6.64 -12.60
CA GLY A 105 4.71 5.37 -12.58
C GLY A 105 4.68 4.75 -11.20
N VAL A 106 3.52 4.19 -10.85
CA VAL A 106 3.31 3.44 -9.63
C VAL A 106 2.65 2.11 -9.97
N VAL A 107 3.22 1.01 -9.49
CA VAL A 107 2.67 -0.35 -9.67
C VAL A 107 2.15 -0.87 -8.34
N ILE A 108 0.92 -1.37 -8.36
CA ILE A 108 0.25 -1.93 -7.19
C ILE A 108 -0.25 -3.32 -7.55
N ASP A 109 0.03 -4.30 -6.69
CA ASP A 109 -0.62 -5.61 -6.76
C ASP A 109 -1.83 -5.62 -5.82
N ILE A 110 -2.97 -6.04 -6.36
CA ILE A 110 -4.18 -6.34 -5.60
C ILE A 110 -4.38 -7.86 -5.69
N LEU A 111 -4.28 -8.51 -4.53
CA LEU A 111 -4.30 -9.96 -4.36
C LEU A 111 -5.57 -10.44 -3.67
N GLY A 112 -6.73 -9.96 -4.12
CA GLY A 112 -8.05 -10.42 -3.70
C GLY A 112 -9.14 -9.71 -4.49
N TYR A 113 -10.40 -10.06 -4.24
CA TYR A 113 -11.55 -9.31 -4.75
C TYR A 113 -11.78 -8.06 -3.89
N HIS A 114 -10.95 -7.02 -4.09
CA HIS A 114 -11.16 -5.74 -3.43
C HIS A 114 -11.71 -4.70 -4.38
N GLN A 115 -12.70 -3.95 -3.90
CA GLN A 115 -13.10 -2.68 -4.49
C GLN A 115 -12.80 -1.57 -3.50
N GLY A 116 -12.58 -0.35 -3.97
CA GLY A 116 -12.22 0.74 -3.08
C GLY A 116 -11.65 1.93 -3.80
N HIS A 117 -10.82 2.67 -3.08
CA HIS A 117 -10.08 3.78 -3.68
C HIS A 117 -8.67 3.89 -3.11
N PHE A 118 -7.77 4.39 -3.94
CA PHE A 118 -6.40 4.70 -3.61
C PHE A 118 -6.19 6.20 -3.53
N ASP A 119 -5.43 6.63 -2.52
CA ASP A 119 -4.81 7.94 -2.45
C ASP A 119 -3.30 7.78 -2.31
N PHE A 120 -2.57 8.80 -2.76
CA PHE A 120 -1.11 8.80 -2.77
C PHE A 120 -0.55 10.10 -2.22
N ASP A 121 0.45 9.97 -1.34
CA ASP A 121 1.02 11.10 -0.61
C ASP A 121 2.54 11.02 -0.60
N VAL A 122 3.20 12.16 -0.43
CA VAL A 122 4.65 12.21 -0.20
C VAL A 122 4.99 13.04 1.02
N CYS A 123 5.69 12.49 2.01
CA CYS A 123 6.22 13.24 3.14
C CYS A 123 7.72 13.53 2.95
N PRO A 124 8.14 14.78 2.71
CA PRO A 124 9.56 15.13 2.73
C PRO A 124 10.10 15.15 4.17
N LEU A 125 11.11 14.33 4.44
CA LEU A 125 11.80 14.34 5.73
C LEU A 125 12.90 15.40 5.73
N SER A 126 13.03 16.10 6.86
CA SER A 126 14.04 17.15 7.07
C SER A 126 15.37 16.57 7.57
N THR A 127 15.31 15.43 8.28
CA THR A 127 16.47 14.66 8.75
C THR A 127 16.20 13.17 8.58
N ASP A 128 17.26 12.36 8.60
CA ASP A 128 17.15 10.90 8.41
C ASP A 128 16.46 10.21 9.60
N GLU A 129 16.40 10.86 10.77
CA GLU A 129 15.71 10.38 11.98
C GLU A 129 14.28 10.91 12.10
N GLN A 130 13.86 11.85 11.24
CA GLN A 130 12.52 12.41 11.33
C GLN A 130 11.48 11.34 11.01
N LEU A 131 10.50 11.20 11.90
CA LEU A 131 9.33 10.36 11.64
C LEU A 131 8.36 11.06 10.69
N GLU A 132 7.91 10.34 9.66
CA GLU A 132 6.74 10.74 8.88
C GLU A 132 5.48 10.84 9.76
N THR A 133 4.55 11.69 9.37
CA THR A 133 3.28 11.88 10.10
C THR A 133 2.14 12.03 9.10
N ASN A 134 0.91 11.69 9.53
CA ASN A 134 -0.28 11.98 8.73
C ASN A 134 -0.38 13.45 8.33
N VAL A 135 0.03 14.38 9.22
CA VAL A 135 0.05 15.83 8.93
C VAL A 135 1.01 16.16 7.78
N CYS A 136 2.16 15.50 7.69
CA CYS A 136 3.11 15.68 6.60
C CYS A 136 2.53 15.15 5.27
N PHE A 137 1.96 13.95 5.28
CA PHE A 137 1.34 13.35 4.10
C PHE A 137 0.20 14.21 3.54
N TYR A 138 -0.71 14.69 4.40
CA TYR A 138 -1.86 15.48 3.97
C TYR A 138 -1.49 16.84 3.37
N LYS A 139 -0.29 17.36 3.64
CA LYS A 139 0.21 18.59 2.99
C LYS A 139 0.67 18.37 1.55
N HIS A 140 0.86 17.13 1.13
CA HIS A 140 1.56 16.77 -0.09
C HIS A 140 0.87 15.59 -0.80
N HIS A 141 -0.45 15.68 -0.92
CA HIS A 141 -1.26 14.78 -1.74
C HIS A 141 -0.83 14.87 -3.21
N LEU A 142 -0.66 13.72 -3.86
CA LEU A 142 -0.39 13.64 -5.29
C LEU A 142 -1.69 13.65 -6.08
N THR A 143 -1.67 14.22 -7.29
CA THR A 143 -2.78 14.09 -8.24
C THR A 143 -2.50 12.95 -9.21
N LEU A 144 -3.55 12.33 -9.72
CA LEU A 144 -3.45 11.49 -10.90
C LEU A 144 -2.92 12.33 -12.07
N ALA A 145 -2.12 11.75 -12.96
CA ALA A 145 -1.65 12.48 -14.14
C ALA A 145 -2.75 12.58 -15.21
N ASP A 146 -3.68 11.63 -15.19
CA ASP A 146 -4.71 11.44 -16.21
C ASP A 146 -6.00 12.19 -15.87
N SER A 147 -6.10 12.71 -14.65
CA SER A 147 -7.19 13.57 -14.19
C SER A 147 -6.68 14.49 -13.09
N SER A 148 -7.30 15.65 -12.88
CA SER A 148 -6.96 16.52 -11.74
C SER A 148 -7.45 15.99 -10.38
N ASN A 149 -7.88 14.73 -10.30
CA ASN A 149 -8.34 14.10 -9.06
C ASN A 149 -7.15 13.59 -8.23
N HIS A 150 -7.35 13.50 -6.92
CA HIS A 150 -6.39 12.92 -5.97
C HIS A 150 -6.66 11.45 -5.64
N VAL A 151 -7.88 10.97 -5.97
CA VAL A 151 -8.41 9.68 -5.58
C VAL A 151 -8.57 8.82 -6.85
N LEU A 152 -8.00 7.62 -6.85
CA LEU A 152 -8.26 6.60 -7.87
C LEU A 152 -9.31 5.61 -7.35
N ASN A 153 -10.52 5.65 -7.91
CA ASN A 153 -11.51 4.61 -7.66
C ASN A 153 -11.10 3.33 -8.39
N PHE A 154 -11.16 2.20 -7.69
CA PHE A 154 -10.78 0.90 -8.21
C PHE A 154 -11.90 -0.11 -8.00
N THR A 155 -12.24 -0.80 -9.09
CA THR A 155 -13.15 -1.93 -9.11
C THR A 155 -12.57 -3.01 -9.99
N SER A 156 -12.45 -4.23 -9.48
CA SER A 156 -11.99 -5.37 -10.24
C SER A 156 -12.87 -6.58 -9.98
N THR A 157 -13.12 -7.35 -11.04
CA THR A 157 -13.74 -8.69 -10.97
C THR A 157 -12.69 -9.81 -10.98
N GLN A 158 -11.40 -9.47 -10.99
CA GLN A 158 -10.29 -10.42 -11.01
C GLN A 158 -9.74 -10.62 -9.59
N TRP A 159 -9.48 -11.88 -9.21
CA TRP A 159 -8.93 -12.25 -7.90
C TRP A 159 -7.53 -11.69 -7.66
N ARG A 160 -6.72 -11.56 -8.71
CA ARG A 160 -5.37 -11.02 -8.65
C ARG A 160 -5.16 -10.15 -9.86
N THR A 161 -4.75 -8.91 -9.63
CA THR A 161 -4.47 -7.98 -10.70
C THR A 161 -3.37 -7.01 -10.28
N SER A 162 -2.59 -6.56 -11.24
CA SER A 162 -1.62 -5.50 -11.06
C SER A 162 -2.10 -4.28 -11.82
N ILE A 163 -2.09 -3.12 -11.18
CA ILE A 163 -2.45 -1.86 -11.82
C ILE A 163 -1.25 -0.94 -11.91
N TYR A 164 -1.21 -0.20 -13.01
CA TYR A 164 -0.26 0.87 -13.23
C TYR A 164 -0.96 2.23 -13.11
N VAL A 165 -0.47 3.08 -12.21
CA VAL A 165 -1.06 4.40 -11.91
C VAL A 165 -0.04 5.48 -12.25
N ARG A 166 -0.48 6.51 -12.99
CA ARG A 166 0.33 7.69 -13.28
C ARG A 166 0.02 8.80 -12.29
N LEU A 167 1.05 9.30 -11.59
CA LEU A 167 0.91 10.36 -10.60
C LEU A 167 1.77 11.55 -10.98
N GLN A 168 1.27 12.76 -10.72
CA GLN A 168 2.00 14.01 -10.95
C GLN A 168 2.70 14.45 -9.66
N LEU A 169 4.03 14.53 -9.68
CA LEU A 169 4.79 15.08 -8.55
C LEU A 169 4.63 16.60 -8.44
N PRO A 170 4.64 17.19 -7.23
CA PRO A 170 4.51 18.63 -7.05
C PRO A 170 5.70 19.39 -7.66
N GLN A 171 5.44 20.59 -8.20
CA GLN A 171 6.47 21.37 -8.90
C GLN A 171 7.62 21.83 -7.99
N ASN A 172 7.30 22.21 -6.76
CA ASN A 172 8.24 22.83 -5.83
C ASN A 172 8.61 21.89 -4.66
N LEU A 173 8.51 20.58 -4.87
CA LEU A 173 8.89 19.58 -3.86
C LEU A 173 10.18 18.87 -4.29
N THR A 174 11.21 18.99 -3.46
CA THR A 174 12.46 18.24 -3.59
C THR A 174 12.89 17.72 -2.23
N CYS A 175 13.48 16.53 -2.19
CA CYS A 175 13.90 15.86 -0.96
C CYS A 175 14.96 14.82 -1.28
N LYS A 176 15.94 14.68 -0.38
CA LYS A 176 16.91 13.58 -0.44
C LYS A 176 16.29 12.27 0.08
N HIS A 177 15.43 12.40 1.07
CA HIS A 177 14.65 11.32 1.66
C HIS A 177 13.20 11.79 1.82
N CYS A 178 12.33 11.22 1.00
CA CYS A 178 10.89 11.36 1.08
C CYS A 178 10.28 10.01 1.37
N VAL A 179 9.17 10.00 2.12
CA VAL A 179 8.33 8.82 2.28
C VAL A 179 7.16 8.94 1.31
N PHE A 180 7.11 8.09 0.30
CA PHE A 180 5.92 7.92 -0.54
C PHE A 180 4.96 6.98 0.17
N ARG A 181 3.67 7.32 0.22
CA ARG A 181 2.63 6.49 0.81
C ARG A 181 1.53 6.18 -0.20
N MET A 182 1.25 4.88 -0.37
CA MET A 182 0.00 4.39 -0.93
C MET A 182 -0.99 4.15 0.21
N HIS A 183 -2.23 4.61 0.06
CA HIS A 183 -3.30 4.39 1.01
C HIS A 183 -4.54 3.86 0.28
N PHE A 184 -4.88 2.60 0.52
CA PHE A 184 -6.08 1.98 -0.03
C PHE A 184 -7.14 1.84 1.06
N ARG A 185 -8.35 2.32 0.77
CA ARG A 185 -9.53 2.02 1.59
C ARG A 185 -10.46 1.16 0.78
N SER A 186 -10.68 -0.06 1.26
CA SER A 186 -11.66 -0.95 0.65
C SER A 186 -13.07 -0.36 0.80
N LYS A 187 -13.96 -0.75 -0.09
CA LYS A 187 -15.40 -0.51 -0.06
C LYS A 187 -16.16 -1.80 0.25
N ASP A 188 -15.46 -2.93 0.45
CA ASP A 188 -16.05 -4.27 0.38
C ASP A 188 -17.32 -4.38 1.22
N SER A 189 -18.41 -4.66 0.51
CA SER A 189 -19.68 -5.15 1.03
C SER A 189 -19.72 -6.68 1.12
N ASP A 190 -18.69 -7.39 0.66
CA ASP A 190 -18.65 -8.86 0.57
C ASP A 190 -17.94 -9.50 1.77
N LEU A 191 -18.47 -9.25 2.97
CA LEU A 191 -18.32 -10.19 4.08
C LEU A 191 -19.56 -11.08 4.03
N ASP A 192 -19.34 -12.39 3.89
CA ASP A 192 -20.31 -13.48 3.82
C ASP A 192 -21.64 -13.16 4.52
N ASP A 193 -22.76 -13.46 3.85
CA ASP A 193 -24.15 -13.15 4.23
C ASP A 193 -24.60 -13.66 5.63
N ASN A 194 -23.71 -14.30 6.40
CA ASN A 194 -23.96 -14.83 7.74
C ASN A 194 -23.24 -14.10 8.88
N GLU A 195 -22.36 -13.12 8.61
CA GLU A 195 -21.81 -12.18 9.62
C GLU A 195 -22.41 -10.76 9.51
N LEU A 196 -23.44 -10.62 8.66
CA LEU A 196 -24.09 -9.37 8.32
C LEU A 196 -25.13 -8.95 9.34
N VAL A 197 -24.72 -8.23 10.39
CA VAL A 197 -25.50 -7.06 10.84
C VAL A 197 -24.60 -5.89 11.26
N MET A 198 -23.38 -6.10 11.79
CA MET A 198 -22.66 -4.98 12.42
C MET A 198 -21.63 -4.27 11.53
N ASN A 199 -21.06 -4.92 10.51
CA ASN A 199 -19.94 -4.33 9.73
C ASN A 199 -20.37 -3.21 8.77
N ASN A 200 -21.58 -3.29 8.20
CA ASN A 200 -22.11 -2.24 7.32
C ASN A 200 -22.84 -1.11 8.06
N LEU A 201 -23.19 -1.29 9.34
CA LEU A 201 -23.87 -0.25 10.12
C LEU A 201 -22.89 0.82 10.67
N PHE A 202 -21.58 0.55 10.68
CA PHE A 202 -20.54 1.48 11.16
C PHE A 202 -19.45 1.84 10.12
N GLY A 203 -19.53 1.33 8.88
CA GLY A 203 -18.58 1.68 7.82
C GLY A 203 -17.15 1.14 8.03
N LEU A 204 -17.02 -0.06 8.61
CA LEU A 204 -15.73 -0.65 8.95
C LEU A 204 -15.12 -1.35 7.73
N SER A 205 -14.47 -0.59 6.86
CA SER A 205 -13.79 -1.16 5.69
C SER A 205 -12.29 -1.34 5.94
N PRO A 206 -11.70 -2.50 5.58
CA PRO A 206 -10.26 -2.72 5.70
C PRO A 206 -9.45 -1.63 4.99
N THR A 207 -8.33 -1.23 5.61
CA THR A 207 -7.43 -0.20 5.11
C THR A 207 -6.04 -0.78 4.95
N TRP A 208 -5.35 -0.46 3.84
CA TRP A 208 -3.95 -0.80 3.64
C TRP A 208 -3.14 0.46 3.43
N ARG A 209 -1.95 0.49 4.03
CA ARG A 209 -0.96 1.54 3.76
C ARG A 209 0.39 0.92 3.53
N ASN A 210 1.11 1.40 2.53
CA ASN A 210 2.51 1.05 2.33
C ASN A 210 3.32 2.31 2.16
N CYS A 211 4.53 2.29 2.72
CA CYS A 211 5.49 3.36 2.57
C CYS A 211 6.71 2.89 1.77
N ALA A 212 7.24 3.77 0.91
CA ALA A 212 8.48 3.59 0.18
C ALA A 212 9.38 4.81 0.39
N ASP A 213 10.67 4.58 0.63
CA ASP A 213 11.64 5.68 0.72
C ASP A 213 12.10 6.06 -0.70
N ILE A 214 11.86 7.31 -1.11
CA ILE A 214 12.18 7.83 -2.43
C ILE A 214 12.98 9.14 -2.32
N ALA A 215 13.64 9.54 -3.41
CA ALA A 215 14.24 10.87 -3.56
C ALA A 215 13.53 11.65 -4.66
N ILE A 216 13.35 12.96 -4.47
CA ILE A 216 12.84 13.86 -5.50
C ILE A 216 13.87 14.95 -5.75
N LEU A 217 14.49 14.87 -6.92
CA LEU A 217 15.60 15.72 -7.34
C LEU A 217 15.07 16.92 -8.14
N LYS A 218 15.77 18.05 -8.07
CA LYS A 218 15.46 19.19 -8.92
C LYS A 218 15.70 18.83 -10.38
N ALA A 219 14.81 19.27 -11.28
CA ALA A 219 15.06 19.19 -12.71
C ALA A 219 16.32 19.98 -13.05
N ILE A 220 17.35 19.30 -13.56
CA ILE A 220 18.57 19.94 -14.04
C ILE A 220 18.41 20.13 -15.55
N SER A 221 18.57 21.36 -16.03
CA SER A 221 18.58 21.69 -17.46
C SER A 221 19.91 21.32 -18.13
N THR A 222 20.34 20.07 -17.99
CA THR A 222 21.57 19.53 -18.62
C THR A 222 21.28 18.21 -19.30
N ASP A 223 22.18 17.77 -20.19
CA ASP A 223 22.06 16.48 -20.90
C ASP A 223 21.87 15.28 -19.96
N ARG A 224 22.38 15.35 -18.72
CA ARG A 224 22.15 14.34 -17.69
C ARG A 224 20.69 14.27 -17.22
N GLY A 225 20.01 15.42 -17.14
CA GLY A 225 18.58 15.49 -16.85
C GLY A 225 17.73 14.90 -17.97
N ASN A 226 18.14 15.11 -19.22
CA ASN A 226 17.50 14.50 -20.39
C ASN A 226 17.64 12.97 -20.38
N LEU A 227 18.80 12.44 -19.96
CA LEU A 227 19.02 11.00 -19.83
C LEU A 227 18.13 10.37 -18.74
N LEU A 228 18.04 10.98 -17.55
CA LEU A 228 17.18 10.48 -16.47
C LEU A 228 15.70 10.48 -16.88
N ARG A 229 15.26 11.51 -17.59
CA ARG A 229 13.90 11.58 -18.12
C ARG A 229 13.62 10.48 -19.14
N ARG A 230 14.59 10.12 -20.00
CA ARG A 230 14.47 8.98 -20.92
C ARG A 230 14.40 7.66 -20.16
N LEU A 231 15.28 7.42 -19.18
CA LEU A 231 15.24 6.20 -18.37
C LEU A 231 13.91 6.01 -17.63
N GLN A 232 13.28 7.10 -17.16
CA GLN A 232 11.95 7.05 -16.55
C GLN A 232 10.85 6.68 -17.57
N LEU A 233 10.94 7.19 -18.81
CA LEU A 233 10.00 6.85 -19.87
C LEU A 233 10.18 5.40 -20.33
N ASP A 234 11.41 4.94 -20.52
CA ASP A 234 11.71 3.56 -20.94
C ASP A 234 11.20 2.56 -19.91
N GLN A 235 11.36 2.87 -18.62
CA GLN A 235 10.83 2.02 -17.57
C GLN A 235 9.30 1.99 -17.58
N TYR A 236 8.65 3.16 -17.77
CA TYR A 236 7.20 3.22 -17.91
C TYR A 236 6.69 2.30 -19.02
N GLU A 237 7.30 2.35 -20.20
CA GLU A 237 6.90 1.50 -21.34
C GLU A 237 7.10 0.00 -21.03
N SER A 238 8.17 -0.35 -20.31
CA SER A 238 8.43 -1.73 -19.89
C SER A 238 7.40 -2.25 -18.86
N GLU A 239 6.98 -1.42 -17.91
CA GLU A 239 6.03 -1.80 -16.85
C GLU A 239 4.59 -1.86 -17.38
N GLN A 240 4.24 -0.97 -18.31
CA GLN A 240 2.93 -0.99 -18.95
C GLN A 240 2.75 -2.21 -19.87
N SER A 241 3.80 -2.62 -20.58
CA SER A 241 3.75 -3.83 -21.40
C SER A 241 3.64 -5.11 -20.57
N ASN A 242 4.28 -5.16 -19.41
CA ASN A 242 4.16 -6.29 -18.47
C ASN A 242 2.81 -6.34 -17.73
N SER A 243 2.15 -5.19 -17.52
CA SER A 243 0.82 -5.14 -16.89
C SER A 243 -0.33 -5.46 -17.85
N SER A 244 -0.08 -5.49 -19.16
CA SER A 244 -1.10 -5.71 -20.21
C SER A 244 -1.15 -7.16 -20.73
N ASN A 245 -0.28 -8.04 -20.24
CA ASN A 245 -0.20 -9.47 -20.55
C ASN A 245 -0.67 -10.30 -19.35
#